data_AF-A0A920ATI3-F1
#
_entry.id   AF-A0A920ATI3-F1
#
_cell.length_a   1.000
_cell.length_b   1.000
_cell.length_c   1.000
_cell.angle_alpha   90.00
_cell.angle_beta   90.00
_cell.angle_gamma   90.00
#
_symmetry.space_group_name_H-M   'P 1'
#
loop_
_entity.id
_entity.type
_entity.pdbx_description
1 polymer ?
#
loop_
_entity_poly.entity_id
_entity_poly.type
_entity_poly.pdbx_seq_one_letter_code
_entity_poly.pdbx_strand_id
1 'polypeptide(L)' 'MNALVLGAGGFIGSHMVSRLASEGFNVVGVDLKT' A
#
# COMPACT_ATOMS: atom_id res chain seq x y z
N MET A 1 -5.03 1.55 13.18
CA MET A 1 -4.73 2.79 12.41
C MET A 1 -4.82 2.45 10.93
N ASN A 2 -5.38 3.34 10.10
CA ASN A 2 -5.63 3.07 8.68
C ASN A 2 -4.57 3.78 7.83
N ALA A 3 -4.12 3.15 6.74
CA ALA A 3 -3.18 3.74 5.80
C ALA A 3 -3.69 3.58 4.36
N LEU A 4 -3.62 4.65 3.57
CA LEU A 4 -3.91 4.65 2.14
C LEU A 4 -2.61 4.79 1.37
N VAL A 5 -2.34 3.87 0.45
CA VAL A 5 -1.14 3.88 -0.40
C VAL A 5 -1.59 4.08 -1.85
N LEU A 6 -1.25 5.23 -2.43
CA LEU A 6 -1.43 5.51 -3.85
C LEU A 6 -0.22 5.00 -4.63
N GLY A 7 -0.44 4.41 -5.80
CA GLY A 7 0.63 3.76 -6.57
C GLY A 7 1.02 2.39 -6.01
N ALA A 8 0.09 1.68 -5.37
CA ALA A 8 0.36 0.41 -4.68
C ALA A 8 0.81 -0.72 -5.62
N GLY A 9 0.57 -0.61 -6.93
CA GLY A 9 1.04 -1.55 -7.95
C GLY A 9 2.48 -1.32 -8.40
N GLY A 10 3.08 -0.17 -8.06
CA GLY A 10 4.45 0.18 -8.41
C GLY A 10 5.51 -0.51 -7.54
N PHE A 11 6.78 -0.35 -7.95
CA PHE A 11 7.93 -0.92 -7.23
C PHE A 11 7.96 -0.51 -5.76
N ILE A 12 7.83 0.78 -5.45
CA ILE A 12 7.88 1.27 -4.06
C ILE A 12 6.56 1.01 -3.32
N GLY A 13 5.42 1.23 -3.99
CA GLY A 13 4.11 1.10 -3.35
C GLY A 13 3.82 -0.31 -2.84
N SER A 14 4.21 -1.34 -3.60
CA SER A 14 4.03 -2.74 -3.20
C SER A 14 4.83 -3.12 -1.94
N HIS A 15 6.05 -2.58 -1.78
CA HIS A 15 6.86 -2.76 -0.58
C HIS A 15 6.26 -2.01 0.62
N MET A 16 5.76 -0.79 0.40
CA MET A 16 5.10 0.00 1.44
C MET A 16 3.85 -0.68 1.98
N VAL A 17 3.01 -1.27 1.11
CA VAL A 17 1.82 -2.03 1.54
C VAL A 17 2.23 -3.23 2.40
N SER A 18 3.21 -4.02 1.95
CA SER A 18 3.69 -5.20 2.67
C SER A 18 4.25 -4.85 4.05
N ARG A 19 5.03 -3.76 4.13
CA ARG A 19 5.59 -3.28 5.40
C ARG A 19 4.50 -2.80 6.35
N LEU A 20 3.63 -1.90 5.91
CA LEU A 20 2.58 -1.33 6.77
C LEU A 20 1.59 -2.40 7.26
N ALA A 21 1.28 -3.39 6.42
CA ALA A 21 0.48 -4.54 6.84
C ALA A 21 1.18 -5.33 7.96
N SER A 22 2.50 -5.56 7.84
CA SER A 22 3.28 -6.25 8.89
C SER A 22 3.38 -5.46 10.20
N GLU A 23 3.27 -4.13 10.13
CA GLU A 23 3.25 -3.22 11.28
C GLU A 23 1.84 -3.10 11.92
N GLY A 24 0.83 -3.81 11.41
CA GLY A 24 -0.52 -3.87 11.98
C GLY A 24 -1.48 -2.77 11.49
N PHE A 25 -1.13 -2.06 10.41
CA PHE A 25 -2.03 -1.11 9.78
C PHE A 25 -3.10 -1.84 8.95
N ASN A 26 -4.31 -1.27 8.91
CA ASN A 26 -5.30 -1.62 7.91
C ASN A 26 -5.00 -0.79 6.64
N VAL A 27 -4.40 -1.45 5.65
CA VAL A 27 -3.86 -0.78 4.46
C VAL A 27 -4.79 -0.96 3.27
N VAL A 28 -5.11 0.16 2.60
CA VAL A 28 -5.79 0.16 1.30
C VAL A 28 -4.79 0.62 0.24
N GLY A 29 -4.49 -0.25 -0.72
CA GLY A 29 -3.66 0.09 -1.87
C GLY A 29 -4.52 0.49 -3.07
N VAL A 30 -4.23 1.63 -3.69
CA VAL A 30 -4.89 2.10 -4.91
C VAL A 30 -3.83 2.33 -5.98
N ASP A 31 -4.09 1.86 -7.19
CA ASP A 31 -3.22 2.03 -8.35
C ASP A 31 -4.07 2.29 -9.59
N LEU A 32 -3.59 3.15 -10.48
CA LEU A 32 -4.28 3.42 -11.75
C LEU A 32 -3.84 2.35 -12.75
N LYS A 33 -4.75 1.43 -13.11
CA LYS A 33 -4.62 0.68 -14.35
C LYS A 33 -5.24 1.51 -15.47
N THR A 34 -4.42 1.91 -16.43
CA THR A 34 -4.89 2.34 -17.74
C THR A 34 -5.43 1.14 -18.52
#